data_AF-A0A2W0A4L7-F1
#
_entry.id   AF-A0A2W0A4L7-F1
#
_cell.length_a   1.000
_cell.length_b   1.000
_cell.length_c   1.000
_cell.angle_alpha   90.00
_cell.angle_beta   90.00
_cell.angle_gamma   90.00
#
_symmetry.space_group_name_H-M   'P 1'
#
loop_
_entity.id
_entity.type
_entity.pdbx_description
1 polymer ?
#
loop_
_entity_poly.entity_id
_entity_poly.type
_entity_poly.pdbx_seq_one_letter_code
_entity_poly.pdbx_strand_id
1 'polypeptide(L)'
;MSFINFAAREINCKIVYYGAGLGGKTTNLQFIYQKTAEQQKGKMISLATETERTLFFDFLPLDLGSVRGFKTRIHLYTVPGQVFYDASRKL
;
A
#
# COMPACT_ATOMS: atom_id res chain seq x y z
N MET A 1 2.96 10.79 3.14
CA MET A 1 3.27 11.99 2.34
C MET A 1 2.96 11.68 0.88
N SER A 2 2.39 12.61 0.13
CA SER A 2 2.14 12.42 -1.32
C SER A 2 3.38 12.82 -2.13
N PHE A 3 3.59 12.14 -3.26
CA PHE A 3 4.69 12.42 -4.18
C PHE A 3 4.14 12.69 -5.57
N ILE A 4 4.47 13.85 -6.16
CA ILE A 4 3.99 14.25 -7.48
C ILE A 4 5.12 14.03 -8.49
N ASN A 5 4.91 13.08 -9.41
CA ASN A 5 5.78 12.85 -10.55
C ASN A 5 5.29 13.67 -11.75
N PHE A 6 5.94 14.79 -12.03
CA PHE A 6 5.58 15.67 -13.14
C PHE A 6 5.87 15.06 -14.52
N ALA A 7 6.96 14.31 -14.66
CA ALA A 7 7.33 13.67 -15.92
C ALA A 7 6.30 12.60 -16.33
N ALA A 8 5.84 11.80 -15.37
CA ALA A 8 4.81 10.78 -15.59
C ALA A 8 3.37 11.33 -15.51
N ARG A 9 3.19 12.58 -15.07
CA ARG A 9 1.88 13.17 -14.70
C ARG A 9 1.10 12.28 -13.73
N GLU A 10 1.76 11.83 -12.67
CA GLU A 10 1.15 10.99 -11.63
C GLU A 10 1.25 11.64 -10.23
N ILE A 11 0.17 11.56 -9.46
CA ILE A 11 0.14 11.90 -8.03
C ILE A 11 0.09 10.58 -7.26
N ASN A 12 1.13 10.30 -6.48
CA ASN A 12 1.26 9.07 -5.70
C ASN A 12 0.91 9.36 -4.24
N CYS A 13 -0.04 8.63 -3.68
CA CYS A 13 -0.51 8.77 -2.32
C CYS A 13 -0.28 7.47 -1.54
N LYS A 14 0.50 7.55 -0.45
CA LYS A 14 0.75 6.41 0.43
C LYS A 14 -0.26 6.37 1.59
N ILE A 15 -1.01 5.27 1.70
CA ILE A 15 -1.92 4.98 2.82
C ILE A 15 -1.35 3.79 3.60
N VAL A 16 -1.16 3.97 4.90
CA VAL A 16 -0.63 2.93 5.79
C VAL A 16 -1.74 2.42 6.69
N TYR A 17 -2.06 1.14 6.55
CA TYR A 17 -2.91 0.40 7.46
C TYR A 17 -2.11 0.02 8.69
N TYR A 18 -2.49 0.66 9.80
CA TYR A 18 -1.79 0.59 11.06
C TYR A 18 -2.69 0.02 12.17
N GLY A 19 -2.09 -0.66 13.16
CA GLY A 19 -2.83 -1.30 14.25
C GLY A 19 -2.15 -2.54 14.79
N ALA A 20 -2.75 -3.15 15.82
CA ALA A 20 -2.21 -4.32 16.50
C ALA A 20 -2.03 -5.55 15.59
N GLY A 21 -1.22 -6.50 16.05
CA GLY A 21 -1.12 -7.83 15.42
C GLY A 21 -2.49 -8.49 15.35
N LEU A 22 -2.75 -9.23 14.27
CA LEU A 22 -4.03 -9.92 14.03
C LEU A 22 -5.27 -9.00 13.94
N GLY A 23 -5.12 -7.67 13.96
CA GLY A 23 -6.23 -6.71 13.84
C GLY A 23 -6.84 -6.57 12.43
N GLY A 24 -6.70 -7.57 11.56
CA GLY A 24 -7.36 -7.59 10.24
C GLY A 24 -6.75 -6.70 9.15
N LYS A 25 -5.55 -6.12 9.36
CA LYS A 25 -4.93 -5.20 8.39
C LYS A 25 -4.67 -5.85 7.03
N THR A 26 -4.01 -7.02 7.03
CA THR A 26 -3.76 -7.81 5.82
C THR A 26 -5.06 -8.24 5.14
N THR A 27 -6.08 -8.64 5.93
CA THR A 27 -7.40 -9.00 5.42
C THR A 27 -8.06 -7.82 4.68
N ASN A 28 -7.87 -6.59 5.16
CA ASN A 28 -8.40 -5.40 4.49
C ASN A 28 -7.76 -5.19 3.11
N LEU A 29 -6.42 -5.26 3.03
CA LEU A 29 -5.69 -5.13 1.76
C LEU A 29 -6.06 -6.24 0.77
N GLN A 30 -6.18 -7.49 1.24
CA GLN A 30 -6.65 -8.62 0.43
C GLN A 30 -8.06 -8.42 -0.11
N PHE A 31 -8.99 -7.95 0.73
CA PHE A 31 -10.36 -7.68 0.30
C PHE A 31 -10.41 -6.60 -0.78
N ILE A 32 -9.71 -5.47 -0.58
CA ILE A 32 -9.67 -4.38 -1.57
C ILE A 32 -9.06 -4.88 -2.88
N TYR A 33 -7.95 -5.63 -2.83
CA TYR A 33 -7.32 -6.20 -4.02
C TYR A 33 -8.24 -7.12 -4.82
N GLN A 34 -8.97 -8.00 -4.13
CA GLN A 34 -9.92 -8.92 -4.78
C GLN A 34 -11.12 -8.19 -5.39
N LYS A 35 -11.55 -7.07 -4.79
CA LYS A 35 -12.69 -6.26 -5.26
C LYS A 35 -12.31 -5.19 -6.29
N THR A 36 -11.01 -4.95 -6.51
CA THR A 36 -10.54 -4.02 -7.54
C THR A 36 -10.44 -4.72 -8.88
N ALA A 37 -10.87 -4.06 -9.96
CA ALA A 37 -10.81 -4.60 -11.31
C ALA A 37 -9.35 -4.79 -11.77
N GLU A 38 -9.07 -5.83 -12.56
CA GLU A 38 -7.70 -6.21 -12.95
C GLU A 38 -6.93 -5.08 -13.66
N GLN A 39 -7.61 -4.27 -14.46
CA GLN A 39 -7.02 -3.12 -15.15
C GLN A 39 -6.73 -1.91 -14.23
N GLN A 40 -7.24 -1.92 -13.00
CA GLN A 40 -7.10 -0.87 -11.99
C GLN A 40 -6.23 -1.30 -10.80
N LYS A 41 -5.57 -2.45 -10.89
CA LYS A 41 -4.64 -2.92 -9.86
C LYS A 41 -3.33 -3.42 -10.45
N GLY A 42 -2.26 -3.19 -9.70
CA GLY A 42 -0.98 -3.83 -9.90
C GLY A 42 -0.95 -5.16 -9.14
N LYS A 43 0.19 -5.85 -9.16
CA LYS A 43 0.37 -7.07 -8.38
C LYS A 43 0.42 -6.75 -6.89
N MET A 44 -0.24 -7.59 -6.09
CA MET A 44 0.00 -7.68 -4.65
C MET A 44 1.36 -8.33 -4.40
N ILE A 45 2.23 -7.74 -3.56
CA ILE A 45 3.58 -8.26 -3.35
C ILE A 45 3.90 -8.35 -1.85
N SER A 46 4.41 -9.50 -1.44
CA SER A 46 4.82 -9.73 -0.05
C SER A 46 6.34 -9.82 0.03
N LEU A 47 6.98 -8.93 0.79
CA LEU A 47 8.41 -8.95 1.03
C LEU A 47 8.67 -9.56 2.41
N ALA A 48 9.14 -10.80 2.47
CA ALA A 48 9.62 -11.42 3.71
C ALA A 48 11.15 -11.33 3.75
N THR A 49 11.71 -10.63 4.75
CA THR A 49 13.15 -10.68 5.04
C THR A 49 13.46 -11.93 5.87
N GLU A 50 14.60 -12.58 5.64
CA GLU A 50 14.99 -13.85 6.27
C GLU A 50 14.97 -13.81 7.80
N THR A 51 15.22 -12.65 8.40
CA THR A 51 15.22 -12.45 9.86
C THR A 51 13.87 -12.03 10.43
N GLU A 52 12.94 -11.50 9.61
CA GLU A 52 11.77 -10.78 10.13
C GLU A 52 10.57 -10.93 9.21
N ARG A 53 9.48 -11.44 9.81
CA ARG A 53 8.20 -11.72 9.17
C ARG A 53 7.69 -10.50 8.38
N THR A 54 7.64 -10.71 7.06
CA THR A 54 6.71 -10.18 6.06
C THR A 54 6.30 -8.70 6.18
N LEU A 55 7.11 -7.81 5.61
CA LEU A 55 6.64 -6.51 5.13
C LEU A 55 5.65 -6.76 3.98
N PHE A 56 4.36 -6.57 4.25
CA PHE A 56 3.34 -6.63 3.21
C PHE A 56 3.32 -5.29 2.46
N PHE A 57 3.66 -5.33 1.18
CA PHE A 57 3.64 -4.18 0.28
C PHE A 57 2.58 -4.45 -0.79
N ASP A 58 1.36 -3.99 -0.52
CA ASP A 58 0.27 -4.22 -1.46
C ASP A 58 0.09 -2.97 -2.34
N PHE A 59 0.83 -2.95 -3.44
CA PHE A 59 0.71 -1.93 -4.45
C PHE A 59 -0.62 -2.04 -5.19
N LEU A 60 -1.60 -1.28 -4.71
CA LEU A 60 -2.89 -1.16 -5.36
C LEU A 60 -3.06 0.23 -5.98
N PRO A 61 -2.54 0.47 -7.20
CA PRO A 61 -2.70 1.72 -7.91
C PRO A 61 -4.16 1.90 -8.32
N LEU A 62 -4.99 2.37 -7.39
CA LEU A 62 -6.36 2.75 -7.68
C LEU A 62 -6.32 3.99 -8.56
N ASP A 63 -6.67 3.82 -9.84
CA ASP A 63 -6.98 4.93 -10.72
C ASP A 63 -8.34 5.50 -10.28
N LEU A 64 -8.29 6.49 -9.40
CA LEU A 64 -9.46 7.25 -8.95
C LEU A 64 -9.85 8.35 -9.96
N GLY A 65 -9.27 8.31 -11.16
CA GLY A 65 -9.37 9.35 -12.17
C GLY A 65 -8.24 10.38 -12.09
N SER A 66 -8.43 11.46 -12.85
CA SER A 66 -7.42 12.51 -12.99
C SER A 66 -7.73 13.73 -12.13
N VAL A 67 -6.74 14.21 -11.38
CA VAL A 67 -6.79 15.51 -10.72
C VAL A 67 -5.94 16.49 -11.52
N ARG A 68 -6.59 17.51 -12.12
CA ARG A 68 -5.92 18.54 -12.95
C ARG A 68 -4.99 17.97 -14.03
N GLY A 69 -5.41 16.87 -14.65
CA GLY A 69 -4.64 16.19 -15.70
C GLY A 69 -3.46 15.33 -15.20
N PHE A 70 -3.42 15.01 -13.90
CA PHE A 70 -2.53 14.00 -13.32
C PHE A 70 -3.33 12.77 -12.95
N LYS A 71 -2.83 11.57 -13.28
CA LYS A 71 -3.40 10.32 -12.78
C LYS A 71 -3.12 10.19 -11.29
N THR A 72 -4.13 9.81 -10.51
CA THR A 72 -3.94 9.57 -9.07
C THR A 72 -3.66 8.10 -8.86
N ARG A 73 -2.60 7.79 -8.10
CA ARG A 73 -2.18 6.44 -7.77
C ARG A 73 -2.11 6.29 -6.25
N ILE A 74 -2.88 5.37 -5.70
CA ILE A 74 -2.81 5.04 -4.27
C ILE A 74 -1.86 3.86 -4.07
N HIS A 75 -1.05 3.90 -3.01
CA HIS A 75 -0.22 2.77 -2.58
C HIS A 75 -0.65 2.39 -1.17
N LEU A 76 -1.11 1.16 -0.97
CA LEU A 76 -1.54 0.63 0.32
C LEU A 76 -0.38 -0.14 0.98
N TYR A 77 -0.15 0.10 2.27
CA TYR A 77 0.92 -0.57 3.02
C TYR A 77 0.39 -1.08 4.34
N THR A 78 0.92 -2.20 4.83
CA THR A 78 0.72 -2.58 6.22
C THR A 78 1.95 -3.24 6.81
N VAL A 79 2.09 -3.13 8.13
CA VAL A 79 3.16 -3.79 8.89
C VAL A 79 2.53 -4.85 9.78
N PRO A 80 3.07 -6.09 9.83
CA PRO A 80 2.59 -7.11 10.75
C PRO A 80 2.77 -6.63 12.19
N GLY A 81 1.70 -6.73 12.99
CA GLY A 81 1.60 -6.03 14.27
C GLY A 81 2.26 -6.71 15.47
N GLN A 82 3.34 -7.48 15.27
CA GLN A 82 4.18 -7.87 16.40
C GLN A 82 5.02 -6.67 16.83
N VAL A 83 5.01 -6.37 18.14
CA VAL A 83 5.45 -5.10 18.77
C VAL A 83 6.98 -4.85 18.68
N PHE A 84 7.73 -5.68 17.94
CA PHE A 84 9.20 -5.65 17.92
C PHE A 84 9.83 -4.55 17.05
N TYR A 85 9.06 -3.80 16.26
CA TYR A 85 9.63 -2.81 15.33
C TYR A 85 9.00 -1.44 15.47
N ASP A 86 9.64 -0.56 16.25
CA ASP A 86 9.37 0.88 16.21
C ASP A 86 10.02 1.55 14.98
N ALA A 87 11.08 0.96 14.43
CA ALA A 87 11.82 1.48 13.28
C ALA A 87 11.02 1.41 11.97
N SER A 88 10.25 0.34 11.72
CA SER A 88 9.42 0.20 10.52
C SER A 88 8.16 1.07 10.55
N ARG A 89 7.84 1.70 11.70
CA ARG A 89 6.69 2.61 11.88
C ARG A 89 6.97 4.04 11.42
N LYS A 90 8.23 4.39 11.14
CA LYS A 90 8.67 5.75 10.77
C LYS A 90 8.79 5.98 9.25
N LEU A 91 8.47 4.99 8.40
CA LEU A 91 8.64 5.01 6.94
C LEU A 91 7.36 5.34 6.15
#